data_AF-E4T6L9-F1
#
_entry.id   AF-E4T6L9-F1
#
_cell.length_a   1.000
_cell.length_b   1.000
_cell.length_c   1.000
_cell.angle_alpha   90.00
_cell.angle_beta   90.00
_cell.angle_gamma   90.00
#
_symmetry.space_group_name_H-M   'P 1'
#
loop_
_entity.id
_entity.type
_entity.pdbx_description
1 polymer ?
#
loop_
_entity_poly.entity_id
_entity_poly.type
_entity_poly.pdbx_seq_one_letter_code
_entity_poly.pdbx_strand_id
1 'polypeptide(L)'
;MKRFLLLSLYLLAFGTAYCTDYSKIDKQSETVPPNFKTPKEIARYLTHKLSSPTDKVRAIYYWITHNISYDVAKLNKTGFYSDNSDLVNEVLASRKGVCSNYSALFKACCDAVGIESYIIDGYIRQNGKLILVGHSWNAVKIGGQFYNIDATWGAGYLAKGKFVQHFNDAEFMIQPVEFIKTHMPFDPVWQFSSKPVSYKEFDTNNFESTEKNSFFNFSDSIKTISTLNPLEKLKRETVRITRNGTRNKLLDEILDYISSNIAVEELKQETIKFNKAVDIFNEGVRTYNKYILAVRNTKIKASNLSQLTDLLNQARQKNEKALYMALQVKTINLQLNEKLNTFKKSIEKEFSNIERENSFLLSKKQ
;
A
#
# COMPACT_ATOMS: atom_id res chain seq x y z
N MET A 1 -2.37 -11.06 72.70
CA MET A 1 -2.56 -11.38 71.27
C MET A 1 -3.84 -10.72 70.77
N LYS A 2 -3.75 -9.55 70.13
CA LYS A 2 -4.90 -8.87 69.48
C LYS A 2 -4.69 -8.95 67.97
N ARG A 3 -5.52 -9.73 67.27
CA ARG A 3 -5.51 -9.88 65.82
C ARG A 3 -6.17 -8.65 65.18
N PHE A 4 -5.45 -7.91 64.37
CA PHE A 4 -6.00 -6.88 63.50
C PHE A 4 -6.65 -7.53 62.28
N LEU A 5 -7.95 -7.27 62.10
CA LEU A 5 -8.70 -7.65 60.90
C LEU A 5 -8.41 -6.59 59.82
N LEU A 6 -7.71 -6.97 58.75
CA LEU A 6 -7.57 -6.14 57.54
C LEU A 6 -8.82 -6.34 56.69
N LEU A 7 -9.74 -5.36 56.70
CA LEU A 7 -10.79 -5.25 55.68
C LEU A 7 -10.16 -4.72 54.39
N SER A 8 -10.02 -5.58 53.38
CA SER A 8 -9.73 -5.17 52.01
C SER A 8 -10.99 -4.57 51.37
N LEU A 9 -10.99 -3.26 51.20
CA LEU A 9 -12.02 -2.52 50.48
C LEU A 9 -11.87 -2.82 48.97
N TYR A 10 -12.64 -3.78 48.45
CA TYR A 10 -12.80 -3.95 47.01
C TYR A 10 -13.59 -2.75 46.47
N LEU A 11 -12.90 -1.77 45.89
CA LEU A 11 -13.51 -0.77 45.03
C LEU A 11 -14.02 -1.48 43.77
N LEU A 12 -15.32 -1.81 43.78
CA LEU A 12 -16.08 -2.09 42.56
C LEU A 12 -16.11 -0.79 41.75
N ALA A 13 -15.18 -0.66 40.81
CA ALA A 13 -15.26 0.34 39.75
C ALA A 13 -16.46 -0.03 38.86
N PHE A 14 -17.62 0.53 39.17
CA PHE A 14 -18.73 0.59 38.22
C PHE A 14 -18.24 1.40 37.01
N GLY A 15 -17.91 0.69 35.92
CA GLY A 15 -17.68 1.30 34.62
C GLY A 15 -18.99 1.91 34.14
N THR A 16 -19.19 3.20 34.38
CA THR A 16 -20.22 3.96 33.68
C THR A 16 -19.85 3.96 32.21
N ALA A 17 -20.63 3.25 31.39
CA ALA A 17 -20.59 3.42 29.95
C ALA A 17 -21.01 4.86 29.63
N TYR A 18 -20.03 5.78 29.56
CA TYR A 18 -20.25 7.11 29.04
C TYR A 18 -20.51 6.98 27.55
N CYS A 19 -21.80 6.96 27.16
CA CYS A 19 -22.16 7.32 25.80
C CYS A 19 -21.69 8.75 25.59
N THR A 20 -20.68 8.94 24.73
CA THR A 20 -20.11 10.26 24.48
C THR A 20 -21.11 11.03 23.62
N ASP A 21 -21.63 12.14 24.13
CA ASP A 21 -22.57 12.99 23.39
C ASP A 21 -21.82 13.83 22.34
N TYR A 22 -22.00 13.48 21.07
CA TYR A 22 -21.42 14.18 19.92
C TYR A 22 -22.34 15.24 19.30
N SER A 23 -23.54 15.48 19.83
CA SER A 23 -24.58 16.32 19.22
C SER A 23 -24.09 17.72 18.80
N LYS A 24 -23.24 18.36 19.60
CA LYS A 24 -22.65 19.67 19.28
C LYS A 24 -21.70 19.61 18.08
N ILE A 25 -20.87 18.59 18.03
CA ILE A 25 -19.89 18.39 16.94
C ILE A 25 -20.63 18.06 15.65
N ASP A 26 -21.63 17.20 15.75
CA ASP A 26 -22.51 16.80 14.64
C ASP A 26 -23.21 18.02 14.05
N LYS A 27 -23.82 18.85 14.90
CA LYS A 27 -24.51 20.07 14.45
C LYS A 27 -23.56 21.06 13.76
N GLN A 28 -22.34 21.22 14.28
CA GLN A 28 -21.34 22.07 13.65
C GLN A 28 -20.93 21.52 12.27
N SER A 29 -20.86 20.20 12.11
CA SER A 29 -20.39 19.52 10.90
C SER A 29 -21.35 19.65 9.71
N GLU A 30 -22.60 20.06 9.95
CA GLU A 30 -23.59 20.37 8.89
C GLU A 30 -23.24 21.64 8.10
N THR A 31 -22.35 22.48 8.61
CA THR A 31 -22.15 23.85 8.09
C THR A 31 -21.07 23.99 7.01
N VAL A 32 -20.54 22.87 6.49
CA VAL A 32 -19.48 22.90 5.47
C VAL A 32 -19.99 23.57 4.18
N PRO A 33 -19.31 24.62 3.67
CA PRO A 33 -19.71 25.28 2.44
C PRO A 33 -19.73 24.34 1.21
N PRO A 34 -20.75 24.42 0.34
CA PRO A 34 -20.91 23.51 -0.81
C PRO A 34 -19.84 23.71 -1.91
N ASN A 35 -19.12 24.84 -1.88
CA ASN A 35 -18.04 25.17 -2.80
C ASN A 35 -16.70 24.51 -2.42
N PHE A 36 -16.56 23.88 -1.24
CA PHE A 36 -15.34 23.13 -0.94
C PHE A 36 -15.27 21.84 -1.76
N LYS A 37 -14.15 21.68 -2.48
CA LYS A 37 -13.96 20.60 -3.47
C LYS A 37 -12.84 19.64 -3.11
N THR A 38 -12.07 19.92 -2.06
CA THR A 38 -10.95 19.07 -1.66
C THR A 38 -11.13 18.51 -0.25
N PRO A 39 -10.61 17.29 0.05
CA PRO A 39 -10.63 16.75 1.42
C PRO A 39 -9.98 17.68 2.42
N LYS A 40 -8.93 18.40 2.00
CA LYS A 40 -8.17 19.33 2.84
C LYS A 40 -8.99 20.53 3.28
N GLU A 41 -9.76 21.15 2.38
CA GLU A 41 -10.64 22.27 2.71
C GLU A 41 -11.74 21.83 3.68
N ILE A 42 -12.40 20.71 3.35
CA ILE A 42 -13.49 20.13 4.15
C ILE A 42 -12.99 19.78 5.56
N ALA A 43 -11.92 18.98 5.65
CA ALA A 43 -11.40 18.51 6.93
C ALA A 43 -10.90 19.67 7.81
N ARG A 44 -10.21 20.65 7.24
CA ARG A 44 -9.75 21.82 8.02
C ARG A 44 -10.91 22.66 8.53
N TYR A 45 -11.94 22.86 7.73
CA TYR A 45 -13.12 23.58 8.17
C TYR A 45 -13.87 22.83 9.28
N LEU A 46 -14.06 21.52 9.14
CA LEU A 46 -14.70 20.70 10.18
C LEU A 46 -13.94 20.78 11.50
N THR A 47 -12.61 20.82 11.45
CA THR A 47 -11.74 20.60 12.61
C THR A 47 -11.10 21.86 13.20
N HIS A 48 -11.23 23.05 12.59
CA HIS A 48 -10.47 24.25 12.98
C HIS A 48 -10.63 24.69 14.45
N LYS A 49 -11.76 24.35 15.09
CA LYS A 49 -12.05 24.66 16.51
C LYS A 49 -11.94 23.45 17.43
N LEU A 50 -11.57 22.29 16.91
CA LEU A 50 -11.52 21.03 17.65
C LEU A 50 -10.07 20.70 18.01
N SER A 51 -9.81 20.43 19.29
CA SER A 51 -8.49 20.03 19.79
C SER A 51 -8.37 18.51 19.92
N SER A 52 -9.45 17.83 20.32
CA SER A 52 -9.53 16.38 20.49
C SER A 52 -9.42 15.64 19.15
N PRO A 53 -8.48 14.68 18.98
CA PRO A 53 -8.43 13.81 17.81
C PRO A 53 -9.74 13.05 17.55
N THR A 54 -10.40 12.59 18.61
CA THR A 54 -11.70 11.92 18.54
C THR A 54 -12.77 12.83 17.96
N ASP A 55 -12.84 14.09 18.41
CA ASP A 55 -13.85 15.05 17.94
C ASP A 55 -13.62 15.41 16.47
N LYS A 56 -12.35 15.51 16.06
CA LYS A 56 -11.99 15.73 14.65
C LYS A 56 -12.46 14.57 13.77
N VAL A 57 -12.19 13.34 14.21
CA VAL A 57 -12.63 12.12 13.53
C VAL A 57 -14.16 12.06 13.46
N ARG A 58 -14.85 12.45 14.54
CA ARG A 58 -16.31 12.54 14.59
C ARG A 58 -16.85 13.51 13.54
N ALA A 59 -16.32 14.72 13.49
CA ALA A 59 -16.77 15.74 12.54
C ALA A 59 -16.61 15.29 11.07
N ILE A 60 -15.48 14.64 10.77
CA ILE A 60 -15.21 14.06 9.43
C ILE A 60 -16.20 12.94 9.12
N TYR A 61 -16.37 11.98 10.03
CA TYR A 61 -17.30 10.87 9.88
C TYR A 61 -18.74 11.36 9.62
N TYR A 62 -19.23 12.25 10.48
CA TYR A 62 -20.58 12.80 10.38
C TYR A 62 -20.80 13.51 9.05
N TRP A 63 -19.85 14.38 8.64
CA TRP A 63 -20.01 15.08 7.36
C TRP A 63 -20.05 14.10 6.18
N ILE A 64 -19.18 13.08 6.14
CA ILE A 64 -19.18 12.10 5.05
C ILE A 64 -20.50 11.33 4.99
N THR A 65 -21.00 10.83 6.13
CA THR A 65 -22.22 10.00 6.18
C THR A 65 -23.48 10.77 5.78
N HIS A 66 -23.48 12.09 5.97
CA HIS A 66 -24.59 12.97 5.59
C HIS A 66 -24.48 13.55 4.18
N ASN A 67 -23.27 13.65 3.60
CA ASN A 67 -23.05 14.35 2.34
C ASN A 67 -22.76 13.43 1.15
N ILE A 68 -22.56 12.13 1.38
CA ILE A 68 -22.27 11.15 0.34
C ILE A 68 -23.37 10.09 0.33
N SER A 69 -23.92 9.80 -0.86
CA SER A 69 -24.92 8.75 -1.09
C SER A 69 -24.29 7.49 -1.69
N TYR A 70 -24.81 6.30 -1.33
CA TYR A 70 -24.29 5.06 -1.91
C TYR A 70 -24.69 4.90 -3.39
N ASP A 71 -23.72 4.61 -4.26
CA ASP A 71 -23.94 4.41 -5.69
C ASP A 71 -24.24 2.95 -6.03
N VAL A 72 -25.52 2.59 -5.93
CA VAL A 72 -26.02 1.24 -6.25
C VAL A 72 -25.70 0.82 -7.69
N ALA A 73 -25.61 1.75 -8.63
CA ALA A 73 -25.34 1.43 -10.04
C ALA A 73 -23.91 0.92 -10.27
N LYS A 74 -23.00 1.19 -9.32
CA LYS A 74 -21.60 0.74 -9.37
C LYS A 74 -21.32 -0.58 -8.67
N LEU A 75 -22.25 -1.12 -7.87
CA LEU A 75 -22.10 -2.40 -7.14
C LEU A 75 -21.59 -3.56 -8.01
N ASN A 76 -22.01 -3.62 -9.27
CA ASN A 76 -21.67 -4.72 -10.18
C ASN A 76 -20.50 -4.40 -11.12
N LYS A 77 -19.86 -3.22 -10.98
CA LYS A 77 -18.83 -2.71 -11.89
C LYS A 77 -17.47 -2.50 -11.22
N THR A 78 -17.37 -2.73 -9.92
CA THR A 78 -16.16 -2.43 -9.16
C THR A 78 -15.17 -3.58 -9.28
N GLY A 79 -14.05 -3.33 -9.96
CA GLY A 79 -12.82 -4.05 -9.67
C GLY A 79 -12.29 -3.64 -8.29
N PHE A 80 -11.51 -4.51 -7.66
CA PHE A 80 -11.12 -4.34 -6.26
C PHE A 80 -10.23 -3.11 -5.99
N TYR A 81 -9.68 -2.45 -7.00
CA TYR A 81 -8.66 -1.42 -6.77
C TYR A 81 -8.71 -0.30 -7.81
N SER A 82 -8.96 0.92 -7.34
CA SER A 82 -8.77 2.17 -8.07
C SER A 82 -7.80 3.04 -7.28
N ASP A 83 -7.10 3.95 -7.95
CA ASP A 83 -6.24 4.90 -7.25
C ASP A 83 -7.08 5.71 -6.24
N ASN A 84 -6.58 5.83 -5.00
CA ASN A 84 -7.32 6.51 -3.94
C ASN A 84 -7.61 7.98 -4.28
N SER A 85 -6.73 8.65 -5.03
CA SER A 85 -6.98 10.04 -5.45
C SER A 85 -8.11 10.12 -6.47
N ASP A 86 -8.22 9.15 -7.39
CA ASP A 86 -9.33 9.06 -8.33
C ASP A 86 -10.66 8.79 -7.61
N LEU A 87 -10.67 7.86 -6.65
CA LEU A 87 -11.85 7.57 -5.82
C LEU A 87 -12.35 8.81 -5.07
N VAL A 88 -11.42 9.60 -4.52
CA VAL A 88 -11.71 10.86 -3.81
C VAL A 88 -12.26 11.92 -4.76
N ASN A 89 -11.63 12.10 -5.92
CA ASN A 89 -12.08 13.07 -6.91
C ASN A 89 -13.49 12.74 -7.41
N GLU A 90 -13.74 11.46 -7.70
CA GLU A 90 -15.03 10.96 -8.16
C GLU A 90 -16.16 11.23 -7.15
N VAL A 91 -15.93 10.89 -5.88
CA VAL A 91 -16.96 10.99 -4.84
C VAL A 91 -17.23 12.43 -4.44
N LEU A 92 -16.22 13.31 -4.48
CA LEU A 92 -16.42 14.74 -4.22
C LEU A 92 -17.12 15.45 -5.38
N ALA A 93 -16.86 15.02 -6.62
CA ALA A 93 -17.53 15.55 -7.80
C ALA A 93 -19.02 15.15 -7.87
N SER A 94 -19.32 13.87 -7.61
CA SER A 94 -20.67 13.31 -7.78
C SER A 94 -21.52 13.28 -6.51
N ARG A 95 -20.88 13.38 -5.33
CA ARG A 95 -21.48 13.10 -4.00
C ARG A 95 -22.08 11.70 -3.89
N LYS A 96 -21.57 10.78 -4.72
CA LYS A 96 -21.99 9.37 -4.77
C LYS A 96 -20.77 8.46 -4.89
N GLY A 97 -20.83 7.29 -4.26
CA GLY A 97 -19.75 6.32 -4.34
C GLY A 97 -20.08 4.99 -3.69
N VAL A 98 -19.18 4.03 -3.81
CA VAL A 98 -19.24 2.74 -3.09
C VAL A 98 -18.28 2.76 -1.90
N CYS A 99 -18.20 1.67 -1.14
CA CYS A 99 -17.41 1.60 0.09
C CYS A 99 -15.96 2.09 -0.04
N SER A 100 -15.27 1.78 -1.14
CA SER A 100 -13.91 2.28 -1.42
C SER A 100 -13.83 3.81 -1.59
N ASN A 101 -14.86 4.45 -2.14
CA ASN A 101 -14.92 5.91 -2.22
C ASN A 101 -15.09 6.55 -0.83
N TYR A 102 -15.96 5.98 0.02
CA TYR A 102 -16.16 6.44 1.38
C TYR A 102 -14.86 6.32 2.18
N SER A 103 -14.20 5.15 2.10
CA SER A 103 -12.99 4.88 2.86
C SER A 103 -11.80 5.72 2.40
N ALA A 104 -11.66 5.96 1.10
CA ALA A 104 -10.64 6.82 0.53
C ALA A 104 -10.84 8.29 0.93
N LEU A 105 -12.08 8.79 0.89
CA LEU A 105 -12.40 10.16 1.32
C LEU A 105 -12.15 10.37 2.80
N PHE A 106 -12.58 9.44 3.64
CA PHE A 106 -12.35 9.51 5.08
C PHE A 106 -10.85 9.53 5.42
N LYS A 107 -10.07 8.65 4.80
CA LYS A 107 -8.60 8.61 4.92
C LYS A 107 -7.97 9.93 4.50
N ALA A 108 -8.34 10.47 3.34
CA ALA A 108 -7.80 11.74 2.83
C ALA A 108 -8.13 12.93 3.75
N CYS A 109 -9.34 12.96 4.33
CA CYS A 109 -9.71 13.95 5.33
C CYS A 109 -8.88 13.83 6.61
N CYS A 110 -8.69 12.60 7.12
CA CYS A 110 -7.86 12.34 8.30
C CYS A 110 -6.40 12.79 8.08
N ASP A 111 -5.81 12.43 6.94
CA ASP A 111 -4.44 12.81 6.58
C ASP A 111 -4.26 14.33 6.56
N ALA A 112 -5.26 15.06 6.04
CA ALA A 112 -5.22 16.52 5.94
C ALA A 112 -5.18 17.24 7.31
N VAL A 113 -5.56 16.55 8.39
CA VAL A 113 -5.58 17.08 9.76
C VAL A 113 -4.67 16.30 10.72
N GLY A 114 -3.80 15.45 10.19
CA GLY A 114 -2.77 14.73 10.95
C GLY A 114 -3.29 13.57 11.81
N ILE A 115 -4.44 12.98 11.45
CA ILE A 115 -4.95 11.79 12.12
C ILE A 115 -4.42 10.55 11.42
N GLU A 116 -3.71 9.70 12.16
CA GLU A 116 -3.25 8.41 11.66
C GLU A 116 -4.47 7.49 11.42
N SER A 117 -4.70 7.17 10.16
CA SER A 117 -5.77 6.26 9.74
C SER A 117 -5.31 5.33 8.61
N TYR A 118 -6.09 4.29 8.37
CA TYR A 118 -5.81 3.21 7.43
C TYR A 118 -7.07 2.90 6.62
N ILE A 119 -6.93 2.56 5.35
CA ILE A 119 -7.99 1.91 4.56
C ILE A 119 -7.75 0.41 4.71
N ILE A 120 -8.81 -0.33 5.03
CA ILE A 120 -8.76 -1.77 5.21
C ILE A 120 -9.75 -2.38 4.23
N ASP A 121 -9.24 -3.29 3.41
CA ASP A 121 -10.05 -4.08 2.49
C ASP A 121 -10.27 -5.48 3.06
N GLY A 122 -11.46 -6.01 2.81
CA GLY A 122 -11.85 -7.32 3.29
C GLY A 122 -13.24 -7.67 2.81
N TYR A 123 -13.96 -8.39 3.66
CA TYR A 123 -15.30 -8.84 3.37
C TYR A 123 -16.13 -8.92 4.64
N ILE A 124 -17.44 -9.04 4.47
CA ILE A 124 -18.38 -8.82 5.56
C ILE A 124 -19.34 -9.99 5.77
N ARG A 125 -19.89 -10.03 6.97
CA ARG A 125 -21.06 -10.83 7.33
C ARG A 125 -22.20 -9.91 7.71
N GLN A 126 -23.37 -10.19 7.15
CA GLN A 126 -24.60 -9.48 7.45
C GLN A 126 -25.68 -10.49 7.82
N ASN A 127 -26.38 -10.28 8.93
CA ASN A 127 -27.42 -11.18 9.45
C ASN A 127 -26.95 -12.64 9.56
N GLY A 128 -25.71 -12.83 10.03
CA GLY A 128 -25.10 -14.14 10.20
C GLY A 128 -24.59 -14.80 8.92
N LYS A 129 -24.76 -14.18 7.75
CA LYS A 129 -24.39 -14.74 6.45
C LYS A 129 -23.20 -14.03 5.84
N LEU A 130 -22.31 -14.82 5.24
CA LEU A 130 -21.19 -14.31 4.45
C LEU A 130 -21.69 -13.62 3.19
N ILE A 131 -21.21 -12.40 2.94
CA ILE A 131 -21.45 -11.68 1.69
C ILE A 131 -20.18 -11.79 0.86
N LEU A 132 -20.27 -12.50 -0.27
CA LEU A 132 -19.14 -12.73 -1.18
C LEU A 132 -18.92 -11.54 -2.12
N VAL A 133 -18.81 -10.34 -1.54
CA VAL A 133 -18.44 -9.10 -2.22
C VAL A 133 -17.42 -8.39 -1.34
N GLY A 134 -16.38 -7.84 -1.96
CA GLY A 134 -15.39 -7.04 -1.25
C GLY A 134 -16.00 -5.83 -0.56
N HIS A 135 -15.41 -5.45 0.56
CA HIS A 135 -15.80 -4.26 1.32
C HIS A 135 -14.57 -3.52 1.81
N SER A 136 -14.69 -2.20 1.94
CA SER A 136 -13.60 -1.32 2.37
C SER A 136 -14.10 -0.39 3.47
N TRP A 137 -13.31 -0.27 4.53
CA TRP A 137 -13.60 0.59 5.69
C TRP A 137 -12.31 1.25 6.18
N ASN A 138 -12.38 1.97 7.30
CA ASN A 138 -11.22 2.59 7.90
C ASN A 138 -10.94 2.10 9.32
N ALA A 139 -9.67 2.23 9.73
CA ALA A 139 -9.31 2.28 11.13
C ALA A 139 -8.57 3.58 11.43
N VAL A 140 -8.76 4.11 12.63
CA VAL A 140 -8.03 5.28 13.16
C VAL A 140 -7.24 4.87 14.39
N LYS A 141 -6.08 5.48 14.59
CA LYS A 141 -5.28 5.29 15.81
C LYS A 141 -5.38 6.51 16.71
N ILE A 142 -6.02 6.34 17.87
CA ILE A 142 -6.29 7.41 18.83
C ILE A 142 -5.80 6.95 20.21
N GLY A 143 -4.96 7.77 20.87
CA GLY A 143 -4.42 7.42 22.19
C GLY A 143 -3.61 6.12 22.21
N GLY A 144 -3.02 5.72 21.09
CA GLY A 144 -2.27 4.46 20.96
C GLY A 144 -3.14 3.22 20.71
N GLN A 145 -4.47 3.36 20.68
CA GLN A 145 -5.41 2.28 20.39
C GLN A 145 -6.00 2.44 18.99
N PHE A 146 -6.39 1.32 18.37
CA PHE A 146 -7.03 1.28 17.07
C PHE A 146 -8.55 1.15 17.20
N TYR A 147 -9.28 1.91 16.39
CA TYR A 147 -10.74 1.87 16.32
C TYR A 147 -11.17 1.77 14.86
N ASN A 148 -12.12 0.89 14.57
CA ASN A 148 -12.68 0.75 13.23
C ASN A 148 -13.86 1.71 13.02
N ILE A 149 -14.02 2.17 11.78
CA ILE A 149 -15.07 3.08 11.34
C ILE A 149 -15.53 2.62 9.96
N ASP A 150 -16.84 2.38 9.81
CA ASP A 150 -17.46 2.16 8.51
C ASP A 150 -18.39 3.34 8.17
N ALA A 151 -17.87 4.30 7.40
CA ALA A 151 -18.65 5.44 6.93
C ALA A 151 -19.73 5.05 5.91
N THR A 152 -19.62 3.89 5.27
CA THR A 152 -20.61 3.38 4.30
C THR A 152 -21.85 2.90 5.04
N TRP A 153 -21.68 2.00 6.01
CA TRP A 153 -22.77 1.52 6.86
C TRP A 153 -23.27 2.61 7.81
N GLY A 154 -22.40 3.56 8.17
CA GLY A 154 -22.77 4.76 8.92
C GLY A 154 -23.67 5.73 8.16
N ALA A 155 -23.63 5.72 6.82
CA ALA A 155 -24.43 6.62 5.98
C ALA A 155 -25.84 6.09 5.71
N GLY A 156 -26.05 4.78 5.78
CA GLY A 156 -27.35 4.18 5.52
C GLY A 156 -27.26 2.73 5.06
N TYR A 157 -28.32 2.27 4.40
CA TYR A 157 -28.46 0.87 3.99
C TYR A 157 -29.20 0.75 2.66
N LEU A 158 -29.17 -0.45 2.08
CA LEU A 158 -29.93 -0.78 0.87
C LEU A 158 -31.30 -1.36 1.25
N ALA A 159 -32.36 -0.76 0.73
CA ALA A 159 -33.72 -1.26 0.83
C ALA A 159 -34.35 -1.36 -0.55
N LYS A 160 -34.82 -2.56 -0.93
CA LYS A 160 -35.46 -2.83 -2.24
C LYS A 160 -34.61 -2.34 -3.43
N GLY A 161 -33.29 -2.54 -3.37
CA GLY A 161 -32.35 -2.13 -4.42
C GLY A 161 -32.11 -0.62 -4.52
N LYS A 162 -32.49 0.16 -3.51
CA LYS A 162 -32.22 1.60 -3.44
C LYS A 162 -31.47 1.94 -2.16
N PHE A 163 -30.57 2.92 -2.23
CA PHE A 163 -29.94 3.47 -1.05
C PHE A 163 -30.95 4.29 -0.26
N VAL A 164 -31.03 4.02 1.05
CA VAL A 164 -31.77 4.80 2.03
C VAL A 164 -30.74 5.39 2.99
N GLN A 165 -30.61 6.71 2.96
CA GLN A 165 -29.75 7.41 3.89
C GLN A 165 -30.35 7.31 5.30
N HIS A 166 -29.53 6.83 6.23
CA HIS A 166 -29.91 6.66 7.63
C HIS A 166 -28.63 6.65 8.46
N PHE A 167 -28.41 7.74 9.19
CA PHE A 167 -27.23 7.86 10.03
C PHE A 167 -27.21 6.75 11.10
N ASN A 168 -26.13 5.98 11.15
CA ASN A 168 -25.96 4.89 12.11
C ASN A 168 -24.71 5.11 12.97
N ASP A 169 -24.91 5.67 14.16
CA ASP A 169 -23.84 5.98 15.10
C ASP A 169 -23.03 4.76 15.56
N ALA A 170 -23.63 3.57 15.50
CA ALA A 170 -22.98 2.33 15.92
C ALA A 170 -21.76 1.99 15.06
N GLU A 171 -21.62 2.55 13.85
CA GLU A 171 -20.50 2.34 12.94
C GLU A 171 -19.30 3.28 13.19
N PHE A 172 -19.33 4.04 14.29
CA PHE A 172 -18.29 4.98 14.69
C PHE A 172 -17.43 4.45 15.85
N MET A 173 -16.12 4.45 15.66
CA MET A 173 -15.10 4.09 16.67
C MET A 173 -15.34 2.74 17.37
N ILE A 174 -15.60 1.70 16.59
CA ILE A 174 -15.83 0.35 17.10
C ILE A 174 -14.49 -0.31 17.49
N GLN A 175 -14.47 -0.96 18.65
CA GLN A 175 -13.32 -1.75 19.11
C GLN A 175 -13.05 -2.94 18.17
N PRO A 176 -11.77 -3.28 17.86
CA PRO A 176 -11.46 -4.37 16.92
C PRO A 176 -12.09 -5.72 17.27
N VAL A 177 -12.18 -6.06 18.57
CA VAL A 177 -12.78 -7.32 19.05
C VAL A 177 -14.30 -7.42 18.76
N GLU A 178 -14.99 -6.28 18.67
CA GLU A 178 -16.39 -6.24 18.29
C GLU A 178 -16.55 -6.17 16.77
N PHE A 179 -15.70 -5.37 16.11
CA PHE A 179 -15.77 -5.16 14.66
C PHE A 179 -15.51 -6.45 13.85
N ILE A 180 -14.58 -7.29 14.30
CA ILE A 180 -14.22 -8.55 13.63
C ILE A 180 -15.38 -9.56 13.53
N LYS A 181 -16.47 -9.36 14.29
CA LYS A 181 -17.65 -10.23 14.22
C LYS A 181 -18.42 -10.06 12.91
N THR A 182 -18.30 -8.90 12.28
CA THR A 182 -19.00 -8.55 11.03
C THR A 182 -18.06 -8.21 9.89
N HIS A 183 -16.81 -7.81 10.15
CA HIS A 183 -15.85 -7.37 9.13
C HIS A 183 -14.54 -8.14 9.24
N MET A 184 -14.20 -8.93 8.22
CA MET A 184 -12.95 -9.67 8.14
C MET A 184 -11.99 -8.99 7.15
N PRO A 185 -10.88 -8.40 7.61
CA PRO A 185 -9.83 -7.92 6.73
C PRO A 185 -9.25 -9.05 5.87
N PHE A 186 -8.85 -8.75 4.64
CA PHE A 186 -8.06 -9.71 3.85
C PHE A 186 -6.70 -9.96 4.51
N ASP A 187 -5.97 -8.92 4.90
CA ASP A 187 -4.72 -9.10 5.65
C ASP A 187 -5.00 -9.13 7.17
N PRO A 188 -4.71 -10.23 7.88
CA PRO A 188 -4.98 -10.37 9.31
C PRO A 188 -4.26 -9.34 10.18
N VAL A 189 -3.25 -8.63 9.67
CA VAL A 189 -2.60 -7.53 10.40
C VAL A 189 -3.58 -6.44 10.83
N TRP A 190 -4.63 -6.22 10.04
CA TRP A 190 -5.63 -5.18 10.26
C TRP A 190 -6.76 -5.60 11.21
N GLN A 191 -6.69 -6.79 11.81
CA GLN A 191 -7.59 -7.16 12.91
C GLN A 191 -7.16 -6.51 14.24
N PHE A 192 -5.95 -5.93 14.31
CA PHE A 192 -5.39 -5.32 15.51
C PHE A 192 -5.42 -6.23 16.75
N SER A 193 -5.25 -7.53 16.52
CA SER A 193 -5.31 -8.56 17.55
C SER A 193 -4.00 -9.34 17.63
N SER A 194 -3.60 -9.69 18.85
CA SER A 194 -2.48 -10.61 19.09
C SER A 194 -2.81 -12.07 18.80
N LYS A 195 -4.09 -12.37 18.64
CA LYS A 195 -4.65 -13.66 18.26
C LYS A 195 -5.70 -13.38 17.18
N PRO A 196 -5.28 -13.17 15.92
CA PRO A 196 -6.23 -12.92 14.84
C PRO A 196 -7.19 -14.10 14.69
N VAL A 197 -8.43 -13.80 14.35
CA VAL A 197 -9.46 -14.75 13.93
C VAL A 197 -9.08 -15.27 12.54
N SER A 198 -9.14 -16.59 12.37
CA SER A 198 -8.90 -17.23 11.06
C SER A 198 -10.08 -17.00 10.13
N TYR A 199 -9.87 -17.10 8.81
CA TYR A 199 -10.98 -16.96 7.87
C TYR A 199 -12.05 -18.02 8.08
N LYS A 200 -11.66 -19.24 8.45
CA LYS A 200 -12.60 -20.33 8.72
C LYS A 200 -13.47 -20.03 9.93
N GLU A 201 -12.89 -19.51 11.01
CA GLU A 201 -13.63 -19.10 12.22
C GLU A 201 -14.69 -18.04 11.86
N PHE A 202 -14.29 -17.03 11.08
CA PHE A 202 -15.22 -15.99 10.64
C PHE A 202 -16.30 -16.49 9.67
N ASP A 203 -15.90 -17.21 8.62
CA ASP A 203 -16.78 -17.72 7.57
C ASP A 203 -17.85 -18.67 8.14
N THR A 204 -17.50 -19.44 9.18
CA THR A 204 -18.41 -20.38 9.86
C THR A 204 -19.15 -19.77 11.04
N ASN A 205 -18.94 -18.48 11.36
CA ASN A 205 -19.46 -17.82 12.56
C ASN A 205 -19.07 -18.50 13.89
N ASN A 206 -17.93 -19.17 13.91
CA ASN A 206 -17.46 -19.88 15.08
C ASN A 206 -16.18 -19.24 15.61
N PHE A 207 -16.35 -18.39 16.62
CA PHE A 207 -15.25 -17.71 17.31
C PHE A 207 -14.81 -18.46 18.57
N GLU A 208 -15.37 -19.63 18.86
CA GLU A 208 -14.92 -20.50 19.95
C GLU A 208 -13.60 -21.16 19.50
N SER A 209 -12.49 -20.61 19.97
CA SER A 209 -11.15 -20.98 19.50
C SER A 209 -10.90 -22.48 19.62
N THR A 210 -10.84 -23.17 18.49
CA THR A 210 -10.35 -24.56 18.42
C THR A 210 -8.96 -24.63 17.77
N GLU A 211 -8.54 -23.58 17.07
CA GLU A 211 -7.23 -23.47 16.45
C GLU A 211 -6.25 -22.74 17.40
N LYS A 212 -5.07 -23.33 17.62
CA LYS A 212 -3.99 -22.69 18.37
C LYS A 212 -3.40 -21.55 17.52
N ASN A 213 -4.08 -20.42 17.44
CA ASN A 213 -3.55 -19.25 16.74
C ASN A 213 -2.29 -18.77 17.48
N SER A 214 -1.16 -18.83 16.79
CA SER A 214 0.13 -18.38 17.32
C SER A 214 0.06 -16.88 17.62
N PHE A 215 0.74 -16.44 18.67
CA PHE A 215 0.86 -15.02 19.00
C PHE A 215 1.34 -14.22 17.77
N PHE A 216 0.63 -13.14 17.45
CA PHE A 216 0.86 -12.30 16.29
C PHE A 216 1.07 -10.84 16.70
N ASN A 217 2.28 -10.31 16.55
CA ASN A 217 2.55 -8.91 16.88
C ASN A 217 2.15 -7.99 15.72
N PHE A 218 0.87 -7.59 15.70
CA PHE A 218 0.35 -6.70 14.65
C PHE A 218 1.02 -5.32 14.66
N SER A 219 1.33 -4.77 15.83
CA SER A 219 1.96 -3.44 15.93
C SER A 219 3.37 -3.42 15.32
N ASP A 220 4.15 -4.48 15.55
CA ASP A 220 5.46 -4.65 14.91
C ASP A 220 5.34 -4.85 13.40
N SER A 221 4.33 -5.63 12.98
CA SER A 221 4.03 -5.86 11.57
C SER A 221 3.68 -4.56 10.84
N ILE A 222 2.79 -3.72 11.39
CA ILE A 222 2.42 -2.41 10.82
C ILE A 222 3.64 -1.50 10.71
N LYS A 223 4.45 -1.41 11.78
CA LYS A 223 5.69 -0.63 11.78
C LYS A 223 6.63 -1.10 10.68
N THR A 224 6.82 -2.40 10.54
CA THR A 224 7.68 -2.98 9.51
C THR A 224 7.14 -2.75 8.10
N ILE A 225 5.84 -2.88 7.87
CA ILE A 225 5.21 -2.63 6.56
C ILE A 225 5.50 -1.22 6.07
N SER A 226 5.54 -0.23 6.96
CA SER A 226 5.81 1.17 6.59
C SER A 226 7.22 1.37 5.98
N THR A 227 8.19 0.52 6.31
CA THR A 227 9.59 0.66 5.89
C THR A 227 9.98 -0.17 4.66
N LEU A 228 9.10 -1.08 4.21
CA LEU A 228 9.40 -1.99 3.11
C LEU A 228 9.20 -1.32 1.74
N ASN A 229 9.92 -1.82 0.73
CA ASN A 229 9.63 -1.47 -0.67
C ASN A 229 8.33 -2.17 -1.13
N PRO A 230 7.68 -1.70 -2.23
CA PRO A 230 6.40 -2.23 -2.69
C PRO A 230 6.36 -3.76 -2.89
N LEU A 231 7.40 -4.33 -3.51
CA LEU A 231 7.49 -5.77 -3.75
C LEU A 231 7.49 -6.58 -2.44
N GLU A 232 8.28 -6.14 -1.46
CA GLU A 232 8.36 -6.79 -0.15
C GLU A 232 7.06 -6.65 0.65
N LYS A 233 6.34 -5.52 0.50
CA LYS A 233 5.01 -5.36 1.11
C LYS A 233 4.04 -6.43 0.59
N LEU A 234 3.93 -6.53 -0.74
CA LEU A 234 3.04 -7.49 -1.40
C LEU A 234 3.39 -8.93 -1.02
N LYS A 235 4.67 -9.31 -1.08
CA LYS A 235 5.11 -10.66 -0.71
C LYS A 235 4.77 -11.02 0.74
N ARG A 236 5.00 -10.09 1.68
CA ARG A 236 4.69 -10.35 3.09
C ARG A 236 3.19 -10.37 3.36
N GLU A 237 2.41 -9.57 2.64
CA GLU A 237 0.95 -9.61 2.66
C GLU A 237 0.45 -10.97 2.19
N THR A 238 0.89 -11.48 1.03
CA THR A 238 0.57 -12.83 0.54
C THR A 238 0.82 -13.89 1.62
N VAL A 239 1.95 -13.82 2.32
CA VAL A 239 2.30 -14.77 3.38
C VAL A 239 1.36 -14.68 4.57
N ARG A 240 1.03 -13.46 5.03
CA ARG A 240 0.08 -13.27 6.14
C ARG A 240 -1.31 -13.76 5.77
N ILE A 241 -1.78 -13.41 4.58
CA ILE A 241 -3.08 -13.84 4.08
C ILE A 241 -3.14 -15.37 4.02
N THR A 242 -2.16 -16.01 3.37
CA THR A 242 -2.13 -17.48 3.19
C THR A 242 -2.03 -18.24 4.51
N ARG A 243 -1.43 -17.66 5.55
CA ARG A 243 -1.27 -18.31 6.87
C ARG A 243 -2.50 -18.23 7.76
N ASN A 244 -3.47 -17.37 7.46
CA ASN A 244 -4.66 -17.16 8.30
C ASN A 244 -5.80 -18.18 8.06
N GLY A 245 -5.46 -19.37 7.56
CA GLY A 245 -6.36 -20.51 7.45
C GLY A 245 -7.01 -20.69 6.07
N THR A 246 -8.08 -21.48 6.05
CA THR A 246 -8.79 -21.89 4.82
C THR A 246 -9.41 -20.69 4.10
N ARG A 247 -9.15 -20.59 2.79
CA ARG A 247 -9.58 -19.47 1.95
C ARG A 247 -10.95 -19.72 1.32
N ASN A 248 -11.72 -18.66 1.18
CA ASN A 248 -12.91 -18.60 0.34
C ASN A 248 -12.57 -17.94 -1.01
N LYS A 249 -13.56 -17.84 -1.90
CA LYS A 249 -13.37 -17.30 -3.25
C LYS A 249 -12.79 -15.87 -3.28
N LEU A 250 -13.21 -14.99 -2.36
CA LEU A 250 -12.69 -13.62 -2.32
C LEU A 250 -11.21 -13.59 -1.96
N LEU A 251 -10.78 -14.50 -1.08
CA LEU A 251 -9.38 -14.65 -0.70
C LEU A 251 -8.52 -15.19 -1.85
N ASP A 252 -9.07 -16.03 -2.72
CA ASP A 252 -8.38 -16.46 -3.93
C ASP A 252 -8.28 -15.29 -4.94
N GLU A 253 -9.37 -14.55 -5.15
CA GLU A 253 -9.40 -13.37 -6.04
C GLU A 253 -8.38 -12.29 -5.63
N ILE A 254 -8.27 -11.98 -4.33
CA ILE A 254 -7.28 -11.01 -3.84
C ILE A 254 -5.84 -11.52 -3.97
N LEU A 255 -5.60 -12.81 -3.75
CA LEU A 255 -4.26 -13.38 -3.90
C LEU A 255 -3.80 -13.42 -5.36
N ASP A 256 -4.70 -13.66 -6.30
CA ASP A 256 -4.41 -13.56 -7.74
C ASP A 256 -4.08 -12.11 -8.14
N TYR A 257 -4.82 -11.15 -7.60
CA TYR A 257 -4.53 -9.72 -7.78
C TYR A 257 -3.15 -9.34 -7.22
N ILE A 258 -2.85 -9.73 -5.97
CA ILE A 258 -1.55 -9.44 -5.34
C ILE A 258 -0.42 -10.11 -6.14
N SER A 259 -0.61 -11.35 -6.58
CA SER A 259 0.38 -12.09 -7.39
C SER A 259 0.66 -11.39 -8.72
N SER A 260 -0.37 -10.84 -9.37
CA SER A 260 -0.22 -10.04 -10.58
C SER A 260 0.59 -8.76 -10.33
N ASN A 261 0.35 -8.07 -9.21
CA ASN A 261 1.12 -6.89 -8.83
C ASN A 261 2.57 -7.22 -8.44
N ILE A 262 2.82 -8.37 -7.80
CA ILE A 262 4.17 -8.87 -7.55
C ILE A 262 4.93 -9.01 -8.86
N ALA A 263 4.32 -9.63 -9.88
CA ALA A 263 4.95 -9.78 -11.19
C ALA A 263 5.26 -8.43 -11.86
N VAL A 264 4.38 -7.43 -11.71
CA VAL A 264 4.61 -6.06 -12.19
C VAL A 264 5.78 -5.40 -11.47
N GLU A 265 5.84 -5.48 -10.14
CA GLU A 265 6.93 -4.89 -9.34
C GLU A 265 8.27 -5.58 -9.59
N GLU A 266 8.29 -6.91 -9.77
CA GLU A 266 9.48 -7.64 -10.18
C GLU A 266 9.95 -7.17 -11.56
N LEU A 267 9.06 -7.08 -12.54
CA LEU A 267 9.41 -6.57 -13.88
C LEU A 267 9.99 -5.14 -13.82
N LYS A 268 9.43 -4.27 -12.97
CA LYS A 268 9.98 -2.91 -12.76
C LYS A 268 11.41 -2.97 -12.24
N GLN A 269 11.69 -3.79 -11.23
CA GLN A 269 13.05 -3.93 -10.68
C GLN A 269 14.05 -4.45 -11.72
N GLU A 270 13.65 -5.45 -12.51
CA GLU A 270 14.48 -6.01 -13.57
C GLU A 270 14.72 -5.02 -14.70
N THR A 271 13.71 -4.22 -15.06
CA THR A 271 13.84 -3.12 -16.02
C THR A 271 14.82 -2.05 -15.51
N ILE A 272 14.79 -1.71 -14.22
CA ILE A 272 15.75 -0.76 -13.61
C ILE A 272 17.18 -1.31 -13.70
N LYS A 273 17.39 -2.60 -13.41
CA LYS A 273 18.72 -3.24 -13.55
C LYS A 273 19.20 -3.19 -15.00
N PHE A 274 18.32 -3.52 -15.94
CA PHE A 274 18.62 -3.45 -17.38
C PHE A 274 19.01 -2.04 -17.81
N ASN A 275 18.24 -1.02 -17.44
CA ASN A 275 18.53 0.37 -17.80
C ASN A 275 19.89 0.83 -17.25
N LYS A 276 20.21 0.45 -16.00
CA LYS A 276 21.54 0.73 -15.43
C LYS A 276 22.68 0.07 -16.21
N ALA A 277 22.48 -1.15 -16.70
CA ALA A 277 23.45 -1.83 -17.55
C ALA A 277 23.65 -1.07 -18.87
N VAL A 278 22.56 -0.62 -19.49
CA VAL A 278 22.56 0.20 -20.72
C VAL A 278 23.30 1.53 -20.50
N ASP A 279 23.06 2.21 -19.38
CA ASP A 279 23.71 3.49 -19.06
C ASP A 279 25.24 3.33 -18.95
N ILE A 280 25.69 2.29 -18.25
CA ILE A 280 27.12 1.99 -18.10
C ILE A 280 27.74 1.62 -19.45
N PHE A 281 27.04 0.84 -20.28
CA PHE A 281 27.51 0.52 -21.63
C PHE A 281 27.64 1.79 -22.48
N ASN A 282 26.66 2.70 -22.42
CA ASN A 282 26.72 3.97 -23.14
C ASN A 282 27.90 4.84 -22.67
N GLU A 283 28.25 4.82 -21.38
CA GLU A 283 29.49 5.44 -20.89
C GLU A 283 30.75 4.77 -21.45
N GLY A 284 30.74 3.44 -21.59
CA GLY A 284 31.80 2.66 -22.23
C GLY A 284 32.02 3.09 -23.67
N VAL A 285 30.94 3.09 -24.47
CA VAL A 285 30.93 3.55 -25.87
C VAL A 285 31.41 5.00 -25.98
N ARG A 286 30.95 5.92 -25.11
CA ARG A 286 31.47 7.30 -25.08
C ARG A 286 32.96 7.35 -24.81
N THR A 287 33.48 6.49 -23.94
CA THR A 287 34.91 6.41 -23.61
C THR A 287 35.71 5.85 -24.80
N TYR A 288 35.20 4.81 -25.45
CA TYR A 288 35.78 4.25 -26.67
C TYR A 288 35.80 5.27 -27.82
N ASN A 289 34.72 6.03 -28.01
CA ASN A 289 34.66 7.08 -29.02
C ASN A 289 35.69 8.20 -28.76
N LYS A 290 35.97 8.55 -27.49
CA LYS A 290 37.07 9.47 -27.15
C LYS A 290 38.43 8.92 -27.59
N TYR A 291 38.67 7.62 -27.40
CA TYR A 291 39.88 6.95 -27.90
C TYR A 291 39.97 7.06 -29.43
N ILE A 292 38.89 6.72 -30.16
CA ILE A 292 38.87 6.78 -31.63
C ILE A 292 39.17 8.20 -32.14
N LEU A 293 38.58 9.23 -31.53
CA LEU A 293 38.87 10.62 -31.88
C LEU A 293 40.32 11.00 -31.61
N ALA A 294 40.88 10.56 -30.47
CA ALA A 294 42.28 10.84 -30.13
C ALA A 294 43.25 10.19 -31.13
N VAL A 295 43.00 8.94 -31.55
CA VAL A 295 43.80 8.25 -32.57
C VAL A 295 43.69 8.90 -33.94
N ARG A 296 42.50 9.36 -34.33
CA ARG A 296 42.28 10.01 -35.64
C ARG A 296 42.93 11.39 -35.73
N ASN A 297 42.90 12.16 -34.64
CA ASN A 297 43.34 13.56 -34.63
C ASN A 297 44.82 13.73 -34.26
N THR A 298 45.51 12.69 -33.77
CA THR A 298 46.90 12.79 -33.34
C THR A 298 47.74 11.65 -33.89
N LYS A 299 48.99 11.94 -34.29
CA LYS A 299 49.96 10.86 -34.55
C LYS A 299 50.23 10.13 -33.24
N ILE A 300 50.10 8.80 -33.26
CA ILE A 300 50.45 7.95 -32.12
C ILE A 300 51.96 8.06 -31.87
N LYS A 301 52.33 8.41 -30.63
CA LYS A 301 53.72 8.58 -30.17
C LYS A 301 53.87 7.96 -28.78
N ALA A 302 55.09 7.67 -28.36
CA ALA A 302 55.35 7.15 -27.01
C ALA A 302 54.72 8.02 -25.90
N SER A 303 54.69 9.36 -26.10
CA SER A 303 54.17 10.32 -25.12
C SER A 303 52.65 10.29 -24.90
N ASN A 304 51.85 9.81 -25.87
CA ASN A 304 50.38 9.73 -25.75
C ASN A 304 49.86 8.29 -25.66
N LEU A 305 50.72 7.30 -25.80
CA LEU A 305 50.35 5.89 -25.84
C LEU A 305 49.72 5.39 -24.54
N SER A 306 50.23 5.81 -23.38
CA SER A 306 49.64 5.46 -22.08
C SER A 306 48.19 5.95 -21.98
N GLN A 307 47.95 7.21 -22.34
CA GLN A 307 46.62 7.81 -22.29
C GLN A 307 45.62 7.08 -23.21
N LEU A 308 46.06 6.69 -24.40
CA LEU A 308 45.23 5.92 -25.34
C LEU A 308 44.90 4.52 -24.80
N THR A 309 45.89 3.84 -24.22
CA THR A 309 45.68 2.55 -23.53
C THR A 309 44.71 2.69 -22.36
N ASP A 310 44.82 3.75 -21.56
CA ASP A 310 43.93 4.00 -20.43
C ASP A 310 42.47 4.20 -20.87
N LEU A 311 42.24 4.92 -21.97
CA LEU A 311 40.90 5.10 -22.52
C LEU A 311 40.28 3.77 -22.98
N LEU A 312 41.05 2.92 -23.66
CA LEU A 312 40.59 1.58 -24.06
C LEU A 312 40.29 0.69 -22.84
N ASN A 313 41.17 0.70 -21.84
CA ASN A 313 40.97 -0.07 -20.60
C ASN A 313 39.71 0.39 -19.85
N GLN A 314 39.49 1.71 -19.75
CA GLN A 314 38.27 2.24 -19.12
C GLN A 314 37.00 1.88 -19.90
N ALA A 315 37.05 1.92 -21.24
CA ALA A 315 35.93 1.47 -22.07
C ALA A 315 35.63 -0.02 -21.85
N ARG A 316 36.68 -0.86 -21.81
CA ARG A 316 36.58 -2.30 -21.54
C ARG A 316 35.95 -2.58 -20.18
N GLN A 317 36.46 -1.96 -19.12
CA GLN A 317 35.94 -2.14 -17.76
C GLN A 317 34.46 -1.77 -17.64
N LYS A 318 34.04 -0.69 -18.32
CA LYS A 318 32.62 -0.31 -18.37
C LYS A 318 31.77 -1.35 -19.09
N ASN A 319 32.26 -1.89 -20.22
CA ASN A 319 31.55 -2.95 -20.94
C ASN A 319 31.46 -4.24 -20.10
N GLU A 320 32.51 -4.61 -19.37
CA GLU A 320 32.51 -5.78 -18.47
C GLU A 320 31.49 -5.60 -17.35
N LYS A 321 31.44 -4.41 -16.75
CA LYS A 321 30.44 -4.06 -15.74
C LYS A 321 29.02 -4.07 -16.31
N ALA A 322 28.81 -3.54 -17.51
CA ALA A 322 27.52 -3.55 -18.18
C ALA A 322 27.06 -4.99 -18.47
N LEU A 323 27.95 -5.85 -18.98
CA LEU A 323 27.66 -7.26 -19.20
C LEU A 323 27.31 -7.99 -17.91
N TYR A 324 28.10 -7.78 -16.86
CA TYR A 324 27.85 -8.36 -15.54
C TYR A 324 26.45 -7.99 -15.03
N MET A 325 26.06 -6.71 -15.11
CA MET A 325 24.73 -6.26 -14.72
C MET A 325 23.63 -6.84 -15.61
N ALA A 326 23.85 -6.93 -16.92
CA ALA A 326 22.91 -7.55 -17.86
C ALA A 326 22.69 -9.05 -17.56
N LEU A 327 23.73 -9.77 -17.12
CA LEU A 327 23.61 -11.18 -16.72
C LEU A 327 22.84 -11.38 -15.42
N GLN A 328 22.73 -10.35 -14.58
CA GLN A 328 21.92 -10.39 -13.36
C GLN A 328 20.43 -10.10 -13.58
N VAL A 329 20.04 -9.64 -14.78
CA VAL A 329 18.64 -9.40 -15.12
C VAL A 329 17.93 -10.74 -15.31
N LYS A 330 16.92 -11.02 -14.49
CA LYS A 330 16.11 -12.24 -14.53
C LYS A 330 14.69 -11.90 -14.97
N THR A 331 14.34 -12.15 -16.23
CA THR A 331 13.03 -11.80 -16.75
C THR A 331 12.38 -12.96 -17.49
N ILE A 332 11.08 -13.16 -17.25
CA ILE A 332 10.20 -14.00 -18.08
C ILE A 332 9.41 -13.16 -19.10
N ASN A 333 9.43 -11.83 -18.97
CA ASN A 333 8.80 -10.92 -19.93
C ASN A 333 9.55 -10.98 -21.27
N LEU A 334 8.83 -11.37 -22.32
CA LEU A 334 9.37 -11.60 -23.67
C LEU A 334 10.05 -10.35 -24.23
N GLN A 335 9.40 -9.19 -24.14
CA GLN A 335 9.93 -7.93 -24.69
C GLN A 335 11.23 -7.51 -23.99
N LEU A 336 11.29 -7.61 -22.66
CA LEU A 336 12.51 -7.31 -21.92
C LEU A 336 13.62 -8.32 -22.25
N ASN A 337 13.27 -9.60 -22.42
CA ASN A 337 14.23 -10.64 -22.79
C ASN A 337 14.84 -10.42 -24.18
N GLU A 338 14.03 -10.03 -25.17
CA GLU A 338 14.50 -9.67 -26.52
C GLU A 338 15.45 -8.47 -26.51
N LYS A 339 15.10 -7.42 -25.75
CA LYS A 339 15.96 -6.25 -25.54
C LYS A 339 17.28 -6.65 -24.89
N LEU A 340 17.22 -7.50 -23.86
CA LEU A 340 18.41 -8.00 -23.16
C LEU A 340 19.33 -8.79 -24.09
N ASN A 341 18.78 -9.66 -24.94
CA ASN A 341 19.57 -10.45 -25.88
C ASN A 341 20.23 -9.59 -26.97
N THR A 342 19.50 -8.61 -27.49
CA THR A 342 20.05 -7.63 -28.45
C THR A 342 21.17 -6.82 -27.81
N PHE A 343 20.96 -6.36 -26.57
CA PHE A 343 21.95 -5.60 -25.82
C PHE A 343 23.23 -6.40 -25.56
N LYS A 344 23.13 -7.67 -25.17
CA LYS A 344 24.30 -8.55 -24.98
C LYS A 344 25.14 -8.67 -26.26
N LYS A 345 24.50 -8.84 -27.42
CA LYS A 345 25.20 -8.85 -28.73
C LYS A 345 25.90 -7.52 -29.03
N SER A 346 25.29 -6.39 -28.66
CA SER A 346 25.95 -5.07 -28.80
C SER A 346 27.20 -4.96 -27.95
N ILE A 347 27.16 -5.48 -26.72
CA ILE A 347 28.34 -5.52 -25.84
C ILE A 347 29.44 -6.42 -26.43
N GLU A 348 29.11 -7.62 -26.89
CA GLU A 348 30.07 -8.53 -27.54
C GLU A 348 30.77 -7.91 -28.75
N LYS A 349 29.99 -7.20 -29.58
CA LYS A 349 30.53 -6.46 -30.73
C LYS A 349 31.50 -5.37 -30.28
N GLU A 350 31.15 -4.62 -29.25
CA GLU A 350 32.01 -3.54 -28.75
C GLU A 350 33.29 -4.08 -28.08
N PHE A 351 33.22 -5.21 -27.38
CA PHE A 351 34.43 -5.90 -26.92
C PHE A 351 35.36 -6.28 -28.06
N SER A 352 34.81 -6.84 -29.14
CA SER A 352 35.59 -7.19 -30.33
C SER A 352 36.26 -5.98 -30.98
N ASN A 353 35.61 -4.81 -30.92
CA ASN A 353 36.19 -3.55 -31.39
C ASN A 353 37.36 -3.10 -30.48
N ILE A 354 37.14 -3.10 -29.16
CA ILE A 354 38.15 -2.71 -28.18
C ILE A 354 39.39 -3.60 -28.26
N GLU A 355 39.24 -4.92 -28.37
CA GLU A 355 40.38 -5.85 -28.45
C GLU A 355 41.19 -5.68 -29.73
N ARG A 356 40.53 -5.37 -30.85
CA ARG A 356 41.19 -5.04 -32.12
C ARG A 356 42.05 -3.79 -31.98
N GLU A 357 41.49 -2.74 -31.39
CA GLU A 357 42.19 -1.47 -31.17
C GLU A 357 43.33 -1.61 -30.15
N ASN A 358 43.14 -2.42 -29.11
CA ASN A 358 44.19 -2.75 -28.16
C ASN A 358 45.37 -3.47 -28.84
N SER A 359 45.07 -4.44 -29.71
CA SER A 359 46.08 -5.14 -30.52
C SER A 359 46.83 -4.18 -31.46
N PHE A 360 46.11 -3.23 -32.07
CA PHE A 360 46.69 -2.18 -32.89
C PHE A 360 47.65 -1.29 -32.09
N LEU A 361 47.29 -0.82 -30.89
CA LEU A 361 48.19 -0.04 -30.05
C LEU A 361 49.45 -0.82 -29.63
N LEU A 362 49.31 -2.11 -29.31
CA LEU A 362 50.45 -2.97 -28.97
C LEU A 362 51.43 -3.09 -30.14
N SER A 363 50.95 -3.15 -31.39
CA SER A 363 51.81 -3.15 -32.59
C SER A 363 52.60 -1.84 -32.78
N LYS A 364 52.23 -0.76 -32.10
CA LYS A 364 52.93 0.54 -32.14
C LYS A 364 53.95 0.73 -31.01
N LYS A 365 54.05 -0.23 -30.08
CA LYS A 365 55.08 -0.27 -29.03
C LYS A 365 56.39 -0.90 -29.50
N GLN A 366 56.32 -1.72 -30.55
CA GLN A 366 57.45 -2.33 -31.25
C GLN A 366 57.94 -1.36 -32.32
#